data_AF-A0A355FE26-F1
#
_entry.id   AF-A0A355FE26-F1
#
_cell.length_a   1.000
_cell.length_b   1.000
_cell.length_c   1.000
_cell.angle_alpha   90.00
_cell.angle_beta   90.00
_cell.angle_gamma   90.00
#
_symmetry.space_group_name_H-M   'P 1'
#
loop_
_entity.id
_entity.type
_entity.pdbx_description
1 polymer ?
#
loop_
_entity_poly.entity_id
_entity_poly.type
_entity_poly.pdbx_seq_one_letter_code
_entity_poly.pdbx_strand_id
1 'polypeptide(L)'
;MSTNKELEELFDDPLLENIGKEDLRILDVPENLRKSVKDQPDYVAQRIPCANFSDYEVGFKRTHKELKAGKRSLLRYNAQPLQEGKYYVTDGVLLFLENIGELTLKSKSKKKDARTRCIYENGTESDIFLETLRKSLATNGYIVTESIDTDESSFQQKFGLTKDDVQDGWIYILKSRSEIPEIRNQKDLFKIGFSTIPVKQRIANAKNDPTYLMAEVEIVTAWKTFNMNTHKFEELIHSFFKAVQFKVKIKDEKGNTFIAREWYVAPLGILETVVNRIKDGSIIHYRYNPSLESLEKIEESQEKTADRYDISGMKILTLIIKKIWFDEIIAGRKDVEYRELKQSTLNRYTWVSNDDGKRYLKKYDAIRFYVGYNKNRPSALVEVTDTTYDADKRIVKYHLGNILEQKIFNL
;
A
#
# COMPACT_ATOMS: atom_id res chain seq x y z
N MET A 1 6.56 14.76 45.50
CA MET A 1 7.26 14.03 46.58
C MET A 1 6.90 12.56 46.45
N SER A 2 7.76 11.64 46.90
CA SER A 2 7.52 10.18 46.95
C SER A 2 8.00 9.34 45.76
N THR A 3 9.30 9.42 45.47
CA THR A 3 10.03 8.24 44.95
C THR A 3 11.29 8.03 45.78
N ASN A 4 11.98 9.12 46.15
CA ASN A 4 13.13 9.03 47.06
C ASN A 4 12.77 8.58 48.49
N LYS A 5 11.59 8.94 49.00
CA LYS A 5 11.18 8.59 50.38
C LYS A 5 10.90 7.10 50.55
N GLU A 6 10.22 6.50 49.57
CA GLU A 6 9.94 5.05 49.55
C GLU A 6 11.21 4.22 49.33
N LEU A 7 12.19 4.77 48.59
CA LEU A 7 13.52 4.17 48.44
C LEU A 7 14.33 4.26 49.74
N GLU A 8 14.30 5.38 50.44
CA GLU A 8 14.99 5.54 51.74
C GLU A 8 14.41 4.58 52.79
N GLU A 9 13.09 4.42 52.85
CA GLU A 9 12.44 3.45 53.76
C GLU A 9 12.76 1.98 53.42
N LEU A 10 13.04 1.65 52.15
CA LEU A 10 13.45 0.31 51.73
C LEU A 10 14.90 -0.03 52.18
N PHE A 11 15.77 0.96 52.27
CA PHE A 11 17.17 0.78 52.72
C PHE A 11 17.33 0.73 54.25
N ASP A 12 16.32 1.17 54.99
CA ASP A 12 16.26 1.12 56.46
C ASP A 12 15.59 -0.18 56.99
N ASP A 13 15.36 -1.19 56.14
CA ASP A 13 14.78 -2.47 56.54
C ASP A 13 15.80 -3.32 57.36
N PRO A 14 15.43 -3.83 58.55
CA PRO A 14 16.29 -4.68 59.39
C PRO A 14 16.81 -5.95 58.71
N LEU A 15 16.21 -6.38 57.59
CA LEU A 15 16.71 -7.47 56.76
C LEU A 15 18.02 -7.13 56.00
N LEU A 16 18.35 -5.85 55.86
CA LEU A 16 19.54 -5.36 55.16
C LEU A 16 20.69 -4.95 56.10
N GLU A 17 20.49 -4.97 57.43
CA GLU A 17 21.48 -4.56 58.43
C GLU A 17 22.77 -5.41 58.43
N ASN A 18 22.71 -6.67 57.97
CA ASN A 18 23.84 -7.60 57.94
C ASN A 18 24.62 -7.63 56.61
N ILE A 19 24.27 -6.77 55.65
CA ILE A 19 24.99 -6.67 54.37
C ILE A 19 26.14 -5.68 54.54
N GLY A 20 27.38 -6.17 54.51
CA GLY A 20 28.56 -5.33 54.63
C GLY A 20 28.64 -4.31 53.50
N LYS A 21 29.22 -3.12 53.76
CA LYS A 21 29.39 -2.04 52.77
C LYS A 21 30.10 -2.47 51.47
N GLU A 22 30.82 -3.58 51.49
CA GLU A 22 31.48 -4.14 50.30
C GLU A 22 30.52 -4.88 49.36
N ASP A 23 29.43 -5.50 49.88
CA ASP A 23 28.43 -6.23 49.09
C ASP A 23 27.43 -5.29 48.38
N LEU A 24 27.27 -4.07 48.89
CA LEU A 24 26.45 -3.02 48.26
C LEU A 24 27.06 -2.50 46.94
N ARG A 25 28.35 -2.76 46.68
CA ARG A 25 29.02 -2.40 45.40
C ARG A 25 28.48 -3.17 44.20
N ILE A 26 27.75 -4.27 44.40
CA ILE A 26 27.05 -4.99 43.32
C ILE A 26 25.87 -4.16 42.78
N LEU A 27 25.31 -3.25 43.59
CA LEU A 27 24.24 -2.33 43.21
C LEU A 27 24.77 -1.04 42.56
N ASP A 28 26.08 -0.79 42.62
CA ASP A 28 26.69 0.34 41.93
C ASP A 28 26.62 0.10 40.42
N VAL A 29 25.88 0.96 39.73
CA VAL A 29 25.79 0.92 38.26
C VAL A 29 27.19 1.21 37.69
N PRO A 30 27.78 0.27 36.93
CA PRO A 30 29.08 0.46 36.29
C PRO A 30 29.13 1.74 35.47
N GLU A 31 30.27 2.42 35.46
CA GLU A 31 30.40 3.77 34.89
C GLU A 31 30.07 3.83 33.38
N ASN A 32 30.22 2.69 32.68
CA ASN A 32 29.83 2.45 31.30
C ASN A 32 28.32 2.23 31.07
N LEU A 33 27.55 1.96 32.12
CA LEU A 33 26.09 1.78 32.10
C LEU A 33 25.32 2.99 32.69
N ARG A 34 26.03 3.94 33.30
CA ARG A 34 25.47 5.27 33.62
C ARG A 34 25.15 5.95 32.29
N LYS A 35 23.91 5.77 31.81
CA LYS A 35 23.39 6.50 30.64
C LYS A 35 23.76 7.96 30.83
N SER A 36 24.56 8.50 29.90
CA SER A 36 24.86 9.92 29.80
C SER A 36 23.61 10.68 30.19
N VAL A 37 23.67 11.52 31.22
CA VAL A 37 22.55 12.38 31.61
C VAL A 37 22.14 13.11 30.34
N LYS A 38 21.03 12.70 29.74
CA LYS A 38 20.47 13.41 28.60
C LYS A 38 20.09 14.77 29.17
N ASP A 39 20.66 15.84 28.61
CA ASP A 39 20.22 17.20 28.92
C ASP A 39 18.69 17.20 28.91
N GLN A 40 18.09 17.55 30.05
CA GLN A 40 16.65 17.73 30.11
C GLN A 40 16.34 18.88 29.14
N PRO A 41 15.42 18.69 28.18
CA PRO A 41 15.07 19.77 27.28
C PRO A 41 14.45 20.91 28.10
N ASP A 42 14.93 22.15 27.89
CA ASP A 42 14.44 23.36 28.59
C ASP A 42 12.93 23.57 28.43
N TYR A 43 12.33 22.95 27.41
CA TYR A 43 10.89 22.97 27.17
C TYR A 43 10.43 21.70 26.44
N VAL A 44 9.39 21.06 26.98
CA VAL A 44 8.67 19.95 26.34
C VAL A 44 7.35 20.51 25.80
N ALA A 45 7.12 20.41 24.50
CA ALA A 45 5.85 20.81 23.90
C ALA A 45 4.70 20.03 24.53
N GLN A 46 3.76 20.76 25.16
CA GLN A 46 2.55 20.20 25.75
C GLN A 46 1.35 20.59 24.90
N ARG A 47 0.34 19.72 24.85
CA ARG A 47 -0.92 20.03 24.17
C ARG A 47 -1.73 20.97 25.05
N ILE A 48 -1.99 22.17 24.56
CA ILE A 48 -2.75 23.20 25.27
C ILE A 48 -4.13 23.33 24.59
N PRO A 49 -5.23 23.56 25.32
CA PRO A 49 -6.53 23.85 24.70
C PRO A 49 -6.45 25.09 23.80
N CYS A 50 -6.90 24.98 22.55
CA CYS A 50 -6.87 26.08 21.59
C CYS A 50 -8.03 27.04 21.82
N ALA A 51 -7.75 28.32 22.07
CA ALA A 51 -8.77 29.34 22.31
C ALA A 51 -9.62 29.67 21.08
N ASN A 52 -9.07 29.53 19.87
CA ASN A 52 -9.72 29.88 18.60
C ASN A 52 -10.17 28.65 17.79
N PHE A 53 -10.45 27.52 18.45
CA PHE A 53 -10.75 26.27 17.76
C PHE A 53 -11.98 26.34 16.83
N SER A 54 -12.95 27.21 17.12
CA SER A 54 -14.18 27.38 16.34
C SER A 54 -13.92 27.70 14.86
N ASP A 55 -12.84 28.41 14.54
CA ASP A 55 -12.48 28.75 13.16
C ASP A 55 -11.99 27.53 12.36
N TYR A 56 -11.36 26.57 13.04
CA TYR A 56 -10.77 25.37 12.41
C TYR A 56 -11.74 24.17 12.43
N GLU A 57 -12.69 24.14 13.36
CA GLU A 57 -13.67 23.05 13.51
C GLU A 57 -14.43 22.79 12.20
N VAL A 58 -14.82 23.86 11.49
CA VAL A 58 -15.51 23.75 10.19
C VAL A 58 -14.63 23.08 9.14
N GLY A 59 -13.32 23.38 9.13
CA GLY A 59 -12.34 22.80 8.21
C GLY A 59 -12.10 21.31 8.46
N PHE A 60 -12.01 20.90 9.73
CA PHE A 60 -11.88 19.50 10.11
C PHE A 60 -13.13 18.69 9.76
N LYS A 61 -14.32 19.19 10.08
CA LYS A 61 -15.60 18.54 9.72
C LYS A 61 -15.75 18.37 8.21
N ARG A 62 -15.38 19.40 7.43
CA ARG A 62 -15.37 19.34 5.97
C ARG A 62 -14.38 18.29 5.46
N THR A 63 -13.16 18.28 5.97
CA THR A 63 -12.12 17.32 5.57
C THR A 63 -12.54 15.88 5.86
N HIS A 64 -13.16 15.62 7.03
CA HIS A 64 -13.67 14.30 7.38
C HIS A 64 -14.83 13.87 6.46
N LYS A 65 -15.73 14.80 6.11
CA LYS A 65 -16.81 14.56 5.14
C LYS A 65 -16.25 14.26 3.74
N GLU A 66 -15.21 14.98 3.31
CA GLU A 66 -14.56 14.77 2.00
C GLU A 66 -13.74 13.47 1.93
N LEU A 67 -13.12 13.05 3.04
CA LEU A 67 -12.48 11.73 3.16
C LEU A 67 -13.50 10.59 3.07
N LYS A 68 -14.63 10.70 3.79
CA LYS A 68 -15.74 9.74 3.72
C LYS A 68 -16.42 9.71 2.36
N ALA A 69 -16.46 10.85 1.67
CA ALA A 69 -16.96 10.95 0.30
C ALA A 69 -15.96 10.40 -0.73
N GLY A 70 -14.71 10.08 -0.36
CA GLY A 70 -13.66 9.62 -1.28
C GLY A 70 -13.05 10.72 -2.16
N LYS A 71 -13.42 12.00 -1.94
CA LYS A 71 -12.89 13.17 -2.66
C LYS A 71 -11.44 13.48 -2.30
N ARG A 72 -11.04 13.13 -1.08
CA ARG A 72 -9.65 13.18 -0.60
C ARG A 72 -9.19 11.76 -0.29
N SER A 73 -7.91 11.50 -0.45
CA SER A 73 -7.27 10.22 -0.11
C SER A 73 -6.20 10.46 0.94
N LEU A 74 -5.85 9.42 1.70
CA LEU A 74 -4.73 9.45 2.61
C LEU A 74 -3.49 8.93 1.89
N LEU A 75 -2.39 9.66 2.00
CA LEU A 75 -1.10 9.26 1.49
C LEU A 75 -0.22 8.91 2.70
N ARG A 76 0.43 7.74 2.72
CA ARG A 76 1.37 7.43 3.81
C ARG A 76 2.51 8.44 3.75
N TYR A 77 2.88 9.02 4.88
CA TYR A 77 3.97 10.00 4.91
C TYR A 77 5.29 9.35 4.50
N ASN A 78 5.92 9.88 3.45
CA ASN A 78 7.11 9.34 2.77
C ASN A 78 8.34 10.26 2.94
N ALA A 79 8.44 10.97 4.07
CA ALA A 79 9.52 11.92 4.37
C ALA A 79 9.57 13.17 3.46
N GLN A 80 8.49 13.48 2.74
CA GLN A 80 8.33 14.75 2.03
C GLN A 80 8.34 15.98 2.95
N PRO A 81 8.74 17.17 2.45
CA PRO A 81 8.68 18.39 3.23
C PRO A 81 7.24 18.71 3.62
N LEU A 82 7.04 19.01 4.91
CA LEU A 82 5.76 19.49 5.43
C LEU A 82 5.48 20.89 4.88
N GLN A 83 4.23 21.16 4.54
CA GLN A 83 3.77 22.41 3.96
C GLN A 83 2.71 23.02 4.87
N GLU A 84 2.82 24.34 5.07
CA GLU A 84 1.83 25.13 5.79
C GLU A 84 0.46 25.07 5.09
N GLY A 85 -0.62 25.13 5.88
CA GLY A 85 -1.98 25.07 5.39
C GLY A 85 -2.47 23.67 4.97
N LYS A 86 -1.71 22.60 5.25
CA LYS A 86 -2.10 21.23 4.93
C LYS A 86 -2.56 20.43 6.14
N TYR A 87 -3.38 19.42 5.87
CA TYR A 87 -3.89 18.47 6.84
C TYR A 87 -3.06 17.19 6.85
N TYR A 88 -2.77 16.70 8.05
CA TYR A 88 -2.03 15.46 8.29
C TYR A 88 -2.74 14.64 9.38
N VAL A 89 -2.55 13.33 9.40
CA VAL A 89 -3.08 12.45 10.44
C VAL A 89 -1.91 11.85 11.21
N THR A 90 -1.92 11.97 12.54
CA THR A 90 -0.93 11.37 13.44
C THR A 90 -1.64 10.60 14.53
N ASP A 91 -1.27 9.33 14.73
CA ASP A 91 -1.88 8.46 15.76
C ASP A 91 -3.42 8.41 15.69
N GLY A 92 -3.97 8.47 14.47
CA GLY A 92 -5.41 8.47 14.22
C GLY A 92 -6.11 9.81 14.45
N VAL A 93 -5.40 10.85 14.88
CA VAL A 93 -5.94 12.20 15.11
C VAL A 93 -5.58 13.11 13.94
N LEU A 94 -6.58 13.78 13.38
CA LEU A 94 -6.38 14.77 12.32
C LEU A 94 -5.74 16.06 12.88
N LEU A 95 -4.71 16.55 12.20
CA LEU A 95 -3.94 17.72 12.54
C LEU A 95 -3.91 18.70 11.35
N PHE A 96 -3.96 19.99 11.63
CA PHE A 96 -3.78 21.07 10.68
C PHE A 96 -2.49 21.82 11.01
N LEU A 97 -1.58 21.91 10.04
CA LEU A 97 -0.33 22.65 10.19
C LEU A 97 -0.57 24.09 9.76
N GLU A 98 -0.75 24.99 10.72
CA GLU A 98 -1.07 26.39 10.42
C GLU A 98 0.17 27.17 9.97
N ASN A 99 1.23 27.12 10.76
CA ASN A 99 2.45 27.90 10.49
C ASN A 99 3.71 27.15 10.92
N ILE A 100 4.78 27.31 10.14
CA ILE A 100 6.14 26.91 10.47
C ILE A 100 6.91 28.20 10.76
N GLY A 101 7.36 28.35 12.01
CA GLY A 101 8.15 29.49 12.45
C GLY A 101 9.56 29.52 11.86
N GLU A 102 10.37 30.45 12.33
CA GLU A 102 11.72 30.64 11.79
C GLU A 102 12.65 29.45 12.03
N LEU A 103 13.47 29.16 11.01
CA LEU A 103 14.45 28.10 11.01
C LEU A 103 15.65 28.45 11.90
N THR A 104 15.59 28.03 13.15
CA THR A 104 16.67 28.16 14.14
C THR A 104 17.73 27.06 13.96
N LEU A 105 19.01 27.40 14.15
CA LEU A 105 20.09 26.42 14.14
C LEU A 105 20.08 25.66 15.47
N LYS A 106 19.94 24.32 15.43
CA LYS A 106 20.19 23.51 16.63
C LYS A 106 21.68 23.57 16.99
N SER A 107 21.99 24.00 18.21
CA SER A 107 23.37 24.20 18.69
C SER A 107 24.28 22.95 18.60
N LYS A 108 23.72 21.72 18.48
CA LYS A 108 24.49 20.47 18.45
C LYS A 108 24.53 19.74 17.10
N SER A 109 23.69 20.11 16.15
CA SER A 109 23.65 19.50 14.82
C SER A 109 23.42 20.67 13.87
N LYS A 110 24.30 20.94 12.91
CA LYS A 110 24.21 22.04 11.92
C LYS A 110 22.96 21.96 10.99
N LYS A 111 21.84 21.45 11.50
CA LYS A 111 20.52 21.32 10.89
C LYS A 111 19.63 22.45 11.43
N LYS A 112 18.92 23.08 10.50
CA LYS A 112 17.91 24.10 10.80
C LYS A 112 16.61 23.41 11.23
N ASP A 113 16.01 23.84 12.33
CA ASP A 113 14.74 23.35 12.85
C ASP A 113 13.84 24.53 13.22
N ALA A 114 12.53 24.36 13.09
CA ALA A 114 11.54 25.40 13.32
C ALA A 114 10.47 24.93 14.29
N ARG A 115 9.92 25.84 15.08
CA ARG A 115 8.70 25.59 15.86
C ARG A 115 7.50 25.63 14.94
N THR A 116 6.54 24.74 15.14
CA THR A 116 5.32 24.68 14.32
C THR A 116 4.10 24.90 15.18
N ARG A 117 3.10 25.62 14.67
CA ARG A 117 1.79 25.70 15.31
C ARG A 117 0.88 24.64 14.69
N CYS A 118 0.67 23.55 15.42
CA CYS A 118 -0.18 22.44 15.01
C CYS A 118 -1.50 22.49 15.78
N ILE A 119 -2.62 22.45 15.07
CA ILE A 119 -3.96 22.40 15.65
C ILE A 119 -4.52 21.00 15.42
N TYR A 120 -5.02 20.36 16.46
CA TYR A 120 -5.60 19.02 16.40
C TYR A 120 -7.13 19.08 16.42
N GLU A 121 -7.77 18.10 15.80
CA GLU A 121 -9.24 17.99 15.76
C GLU A 121 -9.90 17.85 17.15
N ASN A 122 -9.14 17.45 18.16
CA ASN A 122 -9.61 17.34 19.54
C ASN A 122 -9.60 18.68 20.31
N GLY A 123 -9.41 19.80 19.61
CA GLY A 123 -9.42 21.13 20.22
C GLY A 123 -8.11 21.53 20.90
N THR A 124 -7.03 20.77 20.73
CA THR A 124 -5.72 21.11 21.30
C THR A 124 -4.79 21.71 20.26
N GLU A 125 -3.91 22.61 20.68
CA GLU A 125 -2.78 23.09 19.89
C GLU A 125 -1.45 22.63 20.52
N SER A 126 -0.43 22.47 19.69
CA SER A 126 0.93 22.12 20.12
C SER A 126 1.95 22.90 19.32
N ASP A 127 2.96 23.41 20.01
CA ASP A 127 4.08 24.15 19.46
C ASP A 127 5.28 23.23 19.14
N ILE A 128 5.01 22.04 18.60
CA ILE A 128 6.04 21.01 18.42
C ILE A 128 7.11 21.44 17.39
N PHE A 129 8.35 20.99 17.58
CA PHE A 129 9.40 21.17 16.59
C PHE A 129 9.10 20.40 15.30
N LEU A 130 9.43 20.99 14.15
CA LEU A 130 9.22 20.43 12.81
C LEU A 130 9.87 19.05 12.68
N GLU A 131 11.09 18.86 13.18
CA GLU A 131 11.77 17.57 13.14
C GLU A 131 11.04 16.48 13.96
N THR A 132 10.45 16.84 15.10
CA THR A 132 9.69 15.91 15.94
C THR A 132 8.36 15.55 15.28
N LEU A 133 7.68 16.51 14.66
CA LEU A 133 6.47 16.27 13.87
C LEU A 133 6.77 15.32 12.69
N ARG A 134 7.87 15.55 11.96
CA ARG A 134 8.31 14.64 10.88
C ARG A 134 8.58 13.23 11.38
N LYS A 135 9.17 13.06 12.57
CA LYS A 135 9.42 11.74 13.16
C LYS A 135 8.11 11.05 13.54
N SER A 136 7.18 11.76 14.18
CA SER A 136 5.85 11.23 14.50
C SER A 136 5.08 10.81 13.24
N LEU A 137 5.11 11.65 12.19
CA LEU A 137 4.50 11.33 10.91
C LEU A 137 5.20 10.17 10.18
N ALA A 138 6.51 10.04 10.31
CA ALA A 138 7.25 8.90 9.74
C ALA A 138 6.88 7.57 10.41
N THR A 139 6.57 7.58 11.71
CA THR A 139 6.17 6.35 12.42
C THR A 139 4.78 5.90 11.99
N ASN A 140 3.76 6.75 12.13
CA ASN A 140 2.35 6.39 11.89
C ASN A 140 1.52 7.49 11.21
N GLY A 141 2.16 8.35 10.44
CA GLY A 141 1.52 9.51 9.83
C GLY A 141 0.96 9.30 8.43
N TYR A 142 -0.10 10.04 8.14
CA TYR A 142 -0.65 10.19 6.80
C TYR A 142 -0.73 11.68 6.41
N ILE A 143 -0.59 11.96 5.12
CA ILE A 143 -0.85 13.26 4.50
C ILE A 143 -2.24 13.18 3.87
N VAL A 144 -3.09 14.16 4.13
CA VAL A 144 -4.39 14.26 3.45
C VAL A 144 -4.16 14.93 2.10
N THR A 145 -4.51 14.25 1.00
CA THR A 145 -4.40 14.87 -0.34
C THR A 145 -5.38 16.03 -0.49
N GLU A 146 -5.05 16.97 -1.38
CA GLU A 146 -5.97 18.03 -1.76
C GLU A 146 -7.23 17.44 -2.41
N SER A 147 -8.36 18.17 -2.30
CA SER A 147 -9.64 17.74 -2.87
C SER A 147 -9.53 17.68 -4.39
N ILE A 148 -10.01 16.60 -5.01
CA ILE A 148 -10.03 16.41 -6.47
C ILE A 148 -11.18 17.22 -7.12
N ASP A 149 -11.77 18.20 -6.43
CA ASP A 149 -12.79 19.11 -6.99
C ASP A 149 -12.18 20.14 -7.96
N THR A 150 -11.38 19.69 -8.92
CA THR A 150 -11.09 20.38 -10.19
C THR A 150 -10.68 19.34 -11.21
N ASP A 151 -11.66 18.61 -11.76
CA ASP A 151 -11.57 17.96 -13.07
C ASP A 151 -12.79 17.09 -13.41
N GLU A 152 -13.99 17.66 -13.26
CA GLU A 152 -15.16 17.12 -13.97
C GLU A 152 -14.96 17.20 -15.50
N SER A 153 -14.03 18.06 -15.96
CA SER A 153 -13.50 18.18 -17.32
C SER A 153 -12.65 17.00 -17.79
N SER A 154 -11.88 16.36 -16.90
CA SER A 154 -11.07 15.18 -17.27
C SER A 154 -11.93 13.93 -17.48
N PHE A 155 -13.14 13.91 -16.91
CA PHE A 155 -14.12 12.84 -17.07
C PHE A 155 -14.69 12.79 -18.49
N GLN A 156 -14.88 13.95 -19.15
CA GLN A 156 -15.35 14.00 -20.54
C GLN A 156 -14.24 13.96 -21.59
N GLN A 157 -13.03 14.44 -21.27
CA GLN A 157 -11.92 14.46 -22.24
C GLN A 157 -11.28 13.09 -22.50
N LYS A 158 -11.38 12.12 -21.57
CA LYS A 158 -10.82 10.77 -21.76
C LYS A 158 -11.84 9.72 -22.21
N PHE A 159 -13.14 10.02 -22.14
CA PHE A 159 -14.24 9.14 -22.57
C PHE A 159 -15.10 9.82 -23.63
N GLY A 160 -14.46 10.35 -24.68
CA GLY A 160 -15.16 10.61 -25.92
C GLY A 160 -15.65 9.28 -26.48
N LEU A 161 -16.90 8.93 -26.18
CA LEU A 161 -17.60 7.79 -26.77
C LEU A 161 -17.44 7.86 -28.29
N THR A 162 -16.67 6.94 -28.86
CA THR A 162 -16.68 6.73 -30.30
C THR A 162 -17.96 5.98 -30.65
N LYS A 163 -18.55 6.26 -31.82
CA LYS A 163 -19.80 5.63 -32.28
C LYS A 163 -19.72 4.10 -32.45
N ASP A 164 -18.55 3.51 -32.21
CA ASP A 164 -18.26 2.08 -32.32
C ASP A 164 -18.19 1.33 -30.95
N ASP A 165 -18.43 2.00 -29.82
CA ASP A 165 -18.37 1.36 -28.50
C ASP A 165 -19.61 0.50 -28.21
N VAL A 166 -19.42 -0.82 -28.08
CA VAL A 166 -20.48 -1.78 -27.71
C VAL A 166 -20.78 -1.66 -26.22
N GLN A 167 -22.05 -1.44 -25.89
CA GLN A 167 -22.52 -1.41 -24.50
C GLN A 167 -22.47 -2.84 -23.92
N ASP A 168 -21.56 -3.08 -22.98
CA ASP A 168 -21.32 -4.42 -22.42
C ASP A 168 -22.10 -4.71 -21.14
N GLY A 169 -22.59 -3.69 -20.42
CA GLY A 169 -23.43 -3.91 -19.25
C GLY A 169 -23.55 -2.73 -18.28
N TRP A 170 -23.87 -3.08 -17.04
CA TRP A 170 -24.19 -2.19 -15.93
C TRP A 170 -23.47 -2.63 -14.66
N ILE A 171 -22.72 -1.72 -14.05
CA ILE A 171 -22.24 -1.86 -12.66
C ILE A 171 -23.29 -1.22 -11.75
N TYR A 172 -23.67 -1.90 -10.69
CA TYR A 172 -24.66 -1.40 -9.75
C TYR A 172 -24.25 -1.61 -8.29
N ILE A 173 -24.70 -0.68 -7.44
CA ILE A 173 -24.59 -0.75 -5.99
C ILE A 173 -26.00 -0.82 -5.41
N LEU A 174 -26.23 -1.86 -4.61
CA LEU A 174 -27.51 -2.07 -3.94
C LEU A 174 -27.38 -1.96 -2.43
N LYS A 175 -28.47 -1.54 -1.80
CA LYS A 175 -28.66 -1.58 -0.36
C LYS A 175 -29.71 -2.63 -0.02
N SER A 176 -29.43 -3.48 0.97
CA SER A 176 -30.42 -4.45 1.46
C SER A 176 -31.50 -3.74 2.28
N ARG A 177 -32.76 -4.15 2.10
CA ARG A 177 -33.89 -3.81 2.98
C ARG A 177 -34.30 -4.97 3.87
N SER A 178 -33.39 -5.91 4.15
CA SER A 178 -33.68 -7.05 5.02
C SER A 178 -34.01 -6.61 6.44
N GLU A 179 -34.99 -7.29 7.05
CA GLU A 179 -35.40 -7.08 8.44
C GLU A 179 -34.54 -7.87 9.45
N ILE A 180 -33.66 -8.74 8.96
CA ILE A 180 -32.79 -9.57 9.81
C ILE A 180 -31.87 -8.67 10.64
N PRO A 181 -31.84 -8.79 11.98
CA PRO A 181 -31.08 -7.89 12.87
C PRO A 181 -29.57 -7.81 12.53
N GLU A 182 -28.97 -8.92 12.11
CA GLU A 182 -27.55 -9.00 11.75
C GLU A 182 -27.20 -8.13 10.52
N ILE A 183 -28.14 -8.00 9.57
CA ILE A 183 -27.98 -7.22 8.33
C ILE A 183 -28.40 -5.77 8.60
N ARG A 184 -29.52 -5.57 9.31
CA ARG A 184 -30.07 -4.24 9.61
C ARG A 184 -29.17 -3.39 10.49
N ASN A 185 -28.41 -4.01 11.40
CA ASN A 185 -27.49 -3.28 12.28
C ASN A 185 -26.25 -2.74 11.55
N GLN A 186 -25.99 -3.15 10.31
CA GLN A 186 -24.87 -2.67 9.51
C GLN A 186 -25.27 -1.44 8.68
N LYS A 187 -24.74 -0.26 9.04
CA LYS A 187 -25.12 1.02 8.42
C LYS A 187 -24.64 1.17 6.98
N ASP A 188 -23.44 0.70 6.68
CA ASP A 188 -22.74 0.88 5.39
C ASP A 188 -22.59 -0.45 4.62
N LEU A 189 -23.61 -1.31 4.71
CA LEU A 189 -23.64 -2.58 4.01
C LEU A 189 -24.19 -2.42 2.60
N PHE A 190 -23.34 -2.64 1.60
CA PHE A 190 -23.70 -2.53 0.19
C PHE A 190 -23.30 -3.77 -0.60
N LYS A 191 -24.11 -4.10 -1.60
CA LYS A 191 -23.80 -5.11 -2.60
C LYS A 191 -23.30 -4.44 -3.86
N ILE A 192 -22.16 -4.90 -4.39
CA ILE A 192 -21.63 -4.45 -5.67
C ILE A 192 -21.76 -5.61 -6.65
N GLY A 193 -22.32 -5.36 -7.82
CA GLY A 193 -22.47 -6.39 -8.84
C GLY A 193 -22.42 -5.83 -10.25
N PHE A 194 -22.24 -6.73 -11.19
CA PHE A 194 -22.28 -6.45 -12.62
C PHE A 194 -23.49 -7.16 -13.26
N SER A 195 -24.10 -6.55 -14.28
CA SER A 195 -25.13 -7.19 -15.09
C SER A 195 -25.06 -6.76 -16.54
N THR A 196 -25.21 -7.72 -17.45
CA THR A 196 -25.37 -7.45 -18.89
C THR A 196 -26.77 -6.92 -19.24
N ILE A 197 -27.77 -7.24 -18.41
CA ILE A 197 -29.16 -6.77 -18.56
C ILE A 197 -29.41 -5.53 -17.68
N PRO A 198 -30.47 -4.74 -17.96
CA PRO A 198 -30.84 -3.61 -17.14
C PRO A 198 -30.99 -4.00 -15.66
N VAL A 199 -30.38 -3.23 -14.76
CA VAL A 199 -30.33 -3.52 -13.31
C VAL A 199 -31.72 -3.80 -12.73
N LYS A 200 -32.74 -3.02 -13.13
CA LYS A 200 -34.14 -3.20 -12.69
C LYS A 200 -34.69 -4.59 -13.01
N GLN A 201 -34.32 -5.17 -14.15
CA GLN A 201 -34.73 -6.53 -14.53
C GLN A 201 -33.93 -7.58 -13.76
N ARG A 202 -32.63 -7.34 -13.51
CA ARG A 202 -31.77 -8.25 -12.76
C ARG A 202 -32.22 -8.45 -11.31
N ILE A 203 -32.73 -7.40 -10.67
CA ILE A 203 -33.17 -7.42 -9.26
C ILE A 203 -34.66 -7.73 -9.07
N ALA A 204 -35.41 -7.96 -10.15
CA ALA A 204 -36.86 -8.13 -10.09
C ALA A 204 -37.29 -9.30 -9.17
N ASN A 205 -36.46 -10.34 -9.05
CA ASN A 205 -36.70 -11.50 -8.18
C ASN A 205 -35.76 -11.55 -6.95
N ALA A 206 -35.22 -10.40 -6.51
CA ALA A 206 -34.25 -10.35 -5.42
C ALA A 206 -34.79 -10.92 -4.09
N LYS A 207 -36.09 -10.79 -3.82
CA LYS A 207 -36.71 -11.32 -2.59
C LYS A 207 -36.58 -12.83 -2.45
N ASN A 208 -36.48 -13.55 -3.56
CA ASN A 208 -36.47 -15.02 -3.61
C ASN A 208 -35.08 -15.57 -3.96
N ASP A 209 -34.07 -14.71 -4.08
CA ASP A 209 -32.72 -15.11 -4.47
C ASP A 209 -31.77 -14.99 -3.26
N PRO A 210 -31.12 -16.10 -2.84
CA PRO A 210 -30.19 -16.11 -1.72
C PRO A 210 -29.04 -15.09 -1.87
N THR A 211 -28.68 -14.73 -3.10
CA THR A 211 -27.62 -13.78 -3.45
C THR A 211 -27.94 -12.36 -2.96
N TYR A 212 -29.23 -12.02 -2.86
CA TYR A 212 -29.73 -10.73 -2.37
C TYR A 212 -30.26 -10.79 -0.94
N LEU A 213 -29.85 -11.83 -0.21
CA LEU A 213 -30.21 -12.04 1.18
C LEU A 213 -31.70 -12.34 1.42
N MET A 214 -32.40 -12.89 0.41
CA MET A 214 -33.85 -13.15 0.45
C MET A 214 -34.67 -11.92 0.86
N ALA A 215 -34.24 -10.74 0.41
CA ALA A 215 -34.81 -9.48 0.81
C ALA A 215 -34.96 -8.55 -0.39
N GLU A 216 -35.83 -7.55 -0.24
CA GLU A 216 -35.87 -6.43 -1.17
C GLU A 216 -34.54 -5.68 -1.17
N VAL A 217 -34.17 -5.17 -2.35
CA VAL A 217 -32.94 -4.41 -2.55
C VAL A 217 -33.27 -3.10 -3.25
N GLU A 218 -32.60 -2.04 -2.81
CA GLU A 218 -32.74 -0.71 -3.37
C GLU A 218 -31.52 -0.38 -4.23
N ILE A 219 -31.74 0.18 -5.42
CA ILE A 219 -30.65 0.64 -6.29
C ILE A 219 -30.19 1.99 -5.76
N VAL A 220 -28.95 2.05 -5.28
CA VAL A 220 -28.34 3.30 -4.81
C VAL A 220 -27.71 4.03 -6.00
N THR A 221 -26.85 3.32 -6.74
CA THR A 221 -26.15 3.88 -7.90
C THR A 221 -26.02 2.81 -8.99
N ALA A 222 -26.10 3.23 -10.25
CA ALA A 222 -25.86 2.36 -11.40
C ALA A 222 -25.12 3.12 -12.51
N TRP A 223 -24.11 2.48 -13.10
CA TRP A 223 -23.34 3.02 -14.21
C TRP A 223 -23.40 2.10 -15.41
N LYS A 224 -23.51 2.68 -16.61
CA LYS A 224 -23.29 1.96 -17.86
C LYS A 224 -21.79 1.76 -18.08
N THR A 225 -21.43 0.59 -18.61
CA THR A 225 -20.05 0.25 -18.97
C THR A 225 -19.95 -0.17 -20.42
N PHE A 226 -18.83 0.16 -21.06
CA PHE A 226 -18.52 -0.13 -22.44
C PHE A 226 -17.16 -0.83 -22.51
N ASN A 227 -17.01 -1.86 -23.34
CA ASN A 227 -15.77 -2.60 -23.58
C ASN A 227 -15.06 -3.13 -22.31
N MET A 228 -15.81 -3.72 -21.37
CA MET A 228 -15.32 -4.06 -20.03
C MET A 228 -15.39 -5.55 -19.72
N ASN A 229 -14.26 -6.14 -19.27
CA ASN A 229 -14.21 -7.54 -18.89
C ASN A 229 -14.83 -7.76 -17.50
N THR A 230 -16.00 -8.42 -17.49
CA THR A 230 -16.85 -8.65 -16.33
C THR A 230 -16.16 -9.46 -15.23
N HIS A 231 -15.49 -10.55 -15.60
CA HIS A 231 -14.77 -11.42 -14.66
C HIS A 231 -13.62 -10.69 -13.97
N LYS A 232 -12.83 -9.91 -14.73
CA LYS A 232 -11.71 -9.13 -14.14
C LYS A 232 -12.22 -8.06 -13.18
N PHE A 233 -13.35 -7.43 -13.48
CA PHE A 233 -13.95 -6.43 -12.59
C PHE A 233 -14.35 -7.04 -11.24
N GLU A 234 -15.08 -8.15 -11.28
CA GLU A 234 -15.51 -8.85 -10.06
C GLU A 234 -14.30 -9.31 -9.24
N GLU A 235 -13.29 -9.92 -9.87
CA GLU A 235 -12.05 -10.32 -9.19
C GLU A 235 -11.34 -9.14 -8.51
N LEU A 236 -11.26 -7.98 -9.19
CA LEU A 236 -10.66 -6.77 -8.61
C LEU A 236 -11.44 -6.26 -7.40
N ILE A 237 -12.77 -6.12 -7.52
CA ILE A 237 -13.62 -5.68 -6.40
C ILE A 237 -13.54 -6.65 -5.22
N HIS A 238 -13.63 -7.96 -5.50
CA HIS A 238 -13.48 -9.00 -4.47
C HIS A 238 -12.12 -8.94 -3.80
N SER A 239 -11.04 -8.77 -4.55
CA SER A 239 -9.68 -8.68 -4.01
C SER A 239 -9.51 -7.40 -3.18
N PHE A 240 -10.00 -6.27 -3.68
CA PHE A 240 -9.86 -4.95 -3.06
C PHE A 240 -10.60 -4.85 -1.73
N PHE A 241 -11.86 -5.29 -1.69
CA PHE A 241 -12.70 -5.25 -0.50
C PHE A 241 -12.70 -6.56 0.31
N LYS A 242 -11.75 -7.46 0.05
CA LYS A 242 -11.65 -8.75 0.75
C LYS A 242 -11.62 -8.61 2.28
N ALA A 243 -10.98 -7.55 2.77
CA ALA A 243 -10.85 -7.26 4.20
C ALA A 243 -12.18 -6.85 4.86
N VAL A 244 -13.13 -6.30 4.10
CA VAL A 244 -14.43 -5.81 4.58
C VAL A 244 -15.62 -6.55 3.96
N GLN A 245 -15.36 -7.75 3.46
CA GLN A 245 -16.39 -8.63 2.93
C GLN A 245 -17.29 -9.14 4.06
N PHE A 246 -18.58 -8.85 3.96
CA PHE A 246 -19.59 -9.34 4.88
C PHE A 246 -20.04 -10.74 4.47
N LYS A 247 -19.75 -11.74 5.32
CA LYS A 247 -20.09 -13.14 5.06
C LYS A 247 -21.33 -13.52 5.85
N VAL A 248 -22.47 -13.60 5.17
CA VAL A 248 -23.73 -14.07 5.77
C VAL A 248 -24.07 -15.45 5.23
N LYS A 249 -24.49 -16.35 6.11
CA LYS A 249 -25.08 -17.63 5.76
C LYS A 249 -26.60 -17.50 5.77
N ILE A 250 -27.24 -17.81 4.64
CA ILE A 250 -28.68 -17.73 4.50
C ILE A 250 -29.20 -19.09 4.10
N LYS A 251 -30.30 -19.49 4.73
CA LYS A 251 -31.01 -20.72 4.37
C LYS A 251 -32.11 -20.36 3.39
N ASP A 252 -32.15 -21.08 2.29
CA ASP A 252 -33.26 -21.05 1.34
C ASP A 252 -34.51 -21.72 1.95
N GLU A 253 -35.68 -21.51 1.36
CA GLU A 253 -36.95 -22.14 1.74
C GLU A 253 -36.85 -23.68 1.70
N LYS A 254 -35.92 -24.21 0.90
CA LYS A 254 -35.60 -25.64 0.77
C LYS A 254 -34.58 -26.15 1.80
N GLY A 255 -34.15 -25.33 2.75
CA GLY A 255 -33.17 -25.69 3.79
C GLY A 255 -31.70 -25.67 3.36
N ASN A 256 -31.40 -25.32 2.10
CA ASN A 256 -30.03 -25.22 1.58
C ASN A 256 -29.35 -23.96 2.10
N THR A 257 -28.10 -24.09 2.56
CA THR A 257 -27.33 -22.95 3.09
C THR A 257 -26.46 -22.32 1.99
N PHE A 258 -26.67 -21.05 1.72
CA PHE A 258 -25.91 -20.23 0.77
C PHE A 258 -25.08 -19.18 1.51
N ILE A 259 -23.92 -18.82 0.94
CA ILE A 259 -23.04 -17.78 1.48
C ILE A 259 -22.96 -16.65 0.45
N ALA A 260 -23.50 -15.48 0.79
CA ALA A 260 -23.39 -14.31 -0.06
C ALA A 260 -21.98 -13.70 0.10
N ARG A 261 -21.23 -13.56 -1.01
CA ARG A 261 -19.83 -13.08 -1.02
C ARG A 261 -19.66 -11.67 -1.61
N GLU A 262 -20.72 -11.10 -2.16
CA GLU A 262 -20.69 -9.83 -2.89
C GLU A 262 -21.20 -8.65 -2.04
N TRP A 263 -21.20 -8.80 -0.71
CA TRP A 263 -21.62 -7.79 0.24
C TRP A 263 -20.41 -7.25 0.99
N TYR A 264 -20.33 -5.93 1.11
CA TYR A 264 -19.19 -5.23 1.68
C TYR A 264 -19.64 -4.14 2.64
N VAL A 265 -18.89 -3.96 3.73
CA VAL A 265 -19.11 -2.88 4.71
C VAL A 265 -18.14 -1.75 4.43
N ALA A 266 -18.59 -0.71 3.71
CA ALA A 266 -17.76 0.44 3.36
C ALA A 266 -18.61 1.69 3.02
N PRO A 267 -18.13 2.90 3.31
CA PRO A 267 -18.85 4.14 2.98
C PRO A 267 -19.17 4.26 1.48
N LEU A 268 -20.38 4.72 1.15
CA LEU A 268 -20.86 4.82 -0.24
C LEU A 268 -19.91 5.61 -1.15
N GLY A 269 -19.40 6.76 -0.69
CA GLY A 269 -18.51 7.60 -1.50
C GLY A 269 -17.20 6.90 -1.90
N ILE A 270 -16.72 5.99 -1.05
CA ILE A 270 -15.53 5.18 -1.36
C ILE A 270 -15.87 4.13 -2.42
N LEU A 271 -17.04 3.51 -2.33
CA LEU A 271 -17.49 2.55 -3.34
C LEU A 271 -17.58 3.20 -4.72
N GLU A 272 -18.19 4.39 -4.81
CA GLU A 272 -18.29 5.14 -6.06
C GLU A 272 -16.92 5.53 -6.60
N THR A 273 -16.04 6.03 -5.73
CA THR A 273 -14.66 6.39 -6.10
C THR A 273 -13.88 5.17 -6.61
N VAL A 274 -14.02 4.02 -5.95
CA VAL A 274 -13.35 2.77 -6.37
C VAL A 274 -13.87 2.29 -7.72
N VAL A 275 -15.19 2.30 -7.93
CA VAL A 275 -15.78 1.94 -9.23
C VAL A 275 -15.26 2.84 -10.35
N ASN A 276 -15.18 4.15 -10.11
CA ASN A 276 -14.63 5.10 -11.08
C ASN A 276 -13.13 4.85 -11.33
N ARG A 277 -12.34 4.64 -10.27
CA ARG A 277 -10.90 4.34 -10.42
C ARG A 277 -10.62 3.01 -11.11
N ILE A 278 -11.53 2.04 -11.01
CA ILE A 278 -11.43 0.76 -11.74
C ILE A 278 -11.69 0.98 -13.23
N LYS A 279 -12.67 1.82 -13.59
CA LYS A 279 -12.90 2.20 -15.00
C LYS A 279 -11.68 2.89 -15.60
N ASP A 280 -11.02 3.74 -14.83
CA ASP A 280 -9.81 4.46 -15.27
C ASP A 280 -8.52 3.63 -15.13
N GLY A 281 -8.59 2.41 -14.59
CA GLY A 281 -7.44 1.54 -14.32
C GLY A 281 -6.49 1.99 -13.19
N SER A 282 -6.72 3.16 -12.58
CA SER A 282 -5.84 3.74 -11.54
C SER A 282 -5.95 3.06 -10.18
N ILE A 283 -6.93 2.17 -9.98
CA ILE A 283 -7.19 1.48 -8.70
C ILE A 283 -5.98 0.69 -8.16
N ILE A 284 -5.08 0.26 -9.04
CA ILE A 284 -3.87 -0.51 -8.67
C ILE A 284 -2.94 0.23 -7.69
N HIS A 285 -3.02 1.57 -7.67
CA HIS A 285 -2.23 2.42 -6.77
C HIS A 285 -2.97 2.76 -5.48
N TYR A 286 -4.07 2.08 -5.17
CA TYR A 286 -4.87 2.36 -3.99
C TYR A 286 -5.13 1.09 -3.18
N ARG A 287 -5.37 1.27 -1.88
CA ARG A 287 -5.85 0.23 -0.97
C ARG A 287 -6.86 0.83 -0.01
N TYR A 288 -7.88 0.05 0.33
CA TYR A 288 -8.83 0.45 1.36
C TYR A 288 -8.26 0.23 2.76
N ASN A 289 -8.31 1.24 3.62
CA ASN A 289 -8.02 1.12 5.05
C ASN A 289 -9.33 1.03 5.84
N PRO A 290 -9.67 -0.15 6.42
CA PRO A 290 -10.89 -0.32 7.20
C PRO A 290 -10.94 0.50 8.48
N SER A 291 -9.80 0.73 9.15
CA SER A 291 -9.74 1.47 10.41
C SER A 291 -9.99 2.96 10.25
N LEU A 292 -9.58 3.52 9.11
CA LEU A 292 -9.72 4.94 8.79
C LEU A 292 -10.87 5.22 7.83
N GLU A 293 -11.63 4.19 7.43
CA GLU A 293 -12.72 4.26 6.44
C GLU A 293 -12.34 5.14 5.24
N SER A 294 -11.16 4.93 4.67
CA SER A 294 -10.61 5.80 3.61
C SER A 294 -9.69 5.05 2.65
N LEU A 295 -9.50 5.64 1.46
CA LEU A 295 -8.58 5.15 0.45
C LEU A 295 -7.16 5.63 0.76
N GLU A 296 -6.25 4.68 0.94
CA GLU A 296 -4.83 4.92 0.98
C GLU A 296 -4.27 4.83 -0.43
N LYS A 297 -3.59 5.88 -0.88
CA LYS A 297 -2.78 5.78 -2.10
C LYS A 297 -1.50 5.04 -1.72
N ILE A 298 -1.29 3.87 -2.32
CA ILE A 298 -0.01 3.20 -2.31
C ILE A 298 0.84 3.94 -3.34
N GLU A 299 1.75 4.78 -2.85
CA GLU A 299 2.88 5.12 -3.69
C GLU A 299 3.66 3.82 -3.91
N GLU A 300 3.98 3.52 -5.17
CA GLU A 300 5.12 2.65 -5.41
C GLU A 300 6.26 3.27 -4.62
N SER A 301 6.69 2.57 -3.57
CA SER A 301 7.91 2.93 -2.87
C SER A 301 8.95 3.12 -3.96
N GLN A 302 9.37 4.37 -4.13
CA GLN A 302 10.59 4.71 -4.86
C GLN A 302 11.76 4.13 -4.06
N GLU A 303 11.81 2.80 -3.93
CA GLU A 303 13.06 2.08 -3.77
C GLU A 303 13.82 2.34 -5.07
N LYS A 304 14.52 3.48 -5.11
CA LYS A 304 15.58 3.82 -6.08
C LYS A 304 15.51 2.96 -7.35
N THR A 305 14.55 3.25 -8.23
CA THR A 305 14.70 2.98 -9.67
C THR A 305 15.65 4.01 -10.25
N ALA A 306 16.83 4.16 -9.62
CA ALA A 306 17.99 4.63 -10.37
C ALA A 306 18.39 3.41 -11.21
N ASP A 307 18.27 3.57 -12.53
CA ASP A 307 18.70 2.64 -13.57
C ASP A 307 17.93 1.33 -13.69
N ARG A 308 16.60 1.40 -13.85
CA ARG A 308 15.88 0.28 -14.48
C ARG A 308 16.03 0.46 -16.00
N TYR A 309 16.91 -0.34 -16.62
CA TYR A 309 17.13 -0.32 -18.06
C TYR A 309 15.80 -0.51 -18.81
N ASP A 310 15.56 0.26 -19.87
CA ASP A 310 14.36 0.11 -20.68
C ASP A 310 14.42 -1.22 -21.45
N ILE A 311 13.47 -2.09 -21.15
CA ILE A 311 13.38 -3.46 -21.65
C ILE A 311 12.28 -3.57 -22.72
N SER A 312 11.56 -2.48 -23.01
CA SER A 312 10.46 -2.49 -23.96
C SER A 312 10.93 -3.01 -25.34
N GLY A 313 10.36 -4.14 -25.77
CA GLY A 313 10.70 -4.80 -27.04
C GLY A 313 11.79 -5.89 -26.99
N MET A 314 12.52 -6.06 -25.89
CA MET A 314 13.58 -7.08 -25.77
C MET A 314 13.04 -8.47 -25.37
N LYS A 315 13.53 -9.53 -26.03
CA LYS A 315 13.33 -10.92 -25.62
C LYS A 315 14.31 -11.28 -24.52
N ILE A 316 13.81 -11.37 -23.29
CA ILE A 316 14.64 -11.68 -22.11
C ILE A 316 14.49 -13.13 -21.66
N LEU A 317 15.61 -13.81 -21.48
CA LEU A 317 15.68 -15.11 -20.81
C LEU A 317 16.00 -14.92 -19.33
N THR A 318 15.19 -15.50 -18.44
CA THR A 318 15.44 -15.44 -16.99
C THR A 318 16.09 -16.73 -16.49
N LEU A 319 17.24 -16.60 -15.80
CA LEU A 319 18.00 -17.73 -15.26
C LEU A 319 18.33 -17.52 -13.78
N ILE A 320 18.30 -18.61 -13.02
CA ILE A 320 18.81 -18.66 -11.65
C ILE A 320 20.19 -19.32 -11.69
N ILE A 321 21.18 -18.67 -11.06
CA ILE A 321 22.56 -19.15 -11.02
C ILE A 321 23.12 -19.12 -9.60
N LYS A 322 24.17 -19.91 -9.37
CA LYS A 322 24.91 -19.87 -8.10
C LYS A 322 25.65 -18.55 -7.97
N LYS A 323 25.80 -18.05 -6.73
CA LYS A 323 26.48 -16.80 -6.42
C LYS A 323 27.88 -16.70 -7.05
N ILE A 324 28.67 -17.78 -7.00
CA ILE A 324 30.02 -17.84 -7.60
C ILE A 324 29.97 -17.45 -9.08
N TRP A 325 29.06 -18.02 -9.87
CA TRP A 325 28.97 -17.71 -11.30
C TRP A 325 28.43 -16.32 -11.57
N PHE A 326 27.55 -15.81 -10.70
CA PHE A 326 27.05 -14.45 -10.79
C PHE A 326 28.18 -13.44 -10.58
N ASP A 327 28.99 -13.64 -9.54
CA ASP A 327 30.14 -12.78 -9.22
C ASP A 327 31.19 -12.80 -10.35
N GLU A 328 31.42 -13.96 -10.99
CA GLU A 328 32.30 -14.09 -12.17
C GLU A 328 31.78 -13.34 -13.41
N ILE A 329 30.47 -13.34 -13.64
CA ILE A 329 29.83 -12.60 -14.76
C ILE A 329 29.93 -11.10 -14.50
N ILE A 330 29.61 -10.66 -13.28
CA ILE A 330 29.73 -9.24 -12.90
C ILE A 330 31.18 -8.75 -12.97
N ALA A 331 32.13 -9.60 -12.59
CA ALA A 331 33.55 -9.29 -12.69
C ALA A 331 34.10 -9.33 -14.13
N GLY A 332 33.28 -9.68 -15.13
CA GLY A 332 33.70 -9.80 -16.54
C GLY A 332 34.65 -10.97 -16.82
N ARG A 333 34.84 -11.88 -15.87
CA ARG A 333 35.69 -13.08 -16.03
C ARG A 333 34.98 -14.21 -16.75
N LYS A 334 33.63 -14.20 -16.74
CA LYS A 334 32.78 -15.16 -17.43
C LYS A 334 31.94 -14.47 -18.50
N ASP A 335 32.24 -14.79 -19.75
CA ASP A 335 31.66 -14.24 -20.96
C ASP A 335 30.72 -15.22 -21.70
N VAL A 336 30.69 -16.50 -21.31
CA VAL A 336 29.80 -17.50 -21.92
C VAL A 336 28.99 -18.24 -20.88
N GLU A 337 27.67 -18.32 -21.09
CA GLU A 337 26.75 -19.09 -20.28
C GLU A 337 26.25 -20.35 -21.00
N TYR A 338 26.29 -21.49 -20.31
CA TYR A 338 26.00 -22.80 -20.89
C TYR A 338 24.68 -23.36 -20.36
N ARG A 339 23.82 -23.87 -21.25
CA ARG A 339 22.55 -24.50 -20.89
C ARG A 339 22.32 -25.79 -21.64
N GLU A 340 22.22 -26.89 -20.89
CA GLU A 340 21.88 -28.21 -21.42
C GLU A 340 20.41 -28.25 -21.87
N LEU A 341 20.16 -28.75 -23.08
CA LEU A 341 18.82 -28.98 -23.60
C LEU A 341 18.22 -30.27 -23.03
N LYS A 342 17.55 -30.13 -21.88
CA LYS A 342 16.70 -31.20 -21.34
C LYS A 342 15.31 -31.17 -21.96
N GLN A 343 14.65 -32.32 -22.08
CA GLN A 343 13.29 -32.43 -22.60
C GLN A 343 12.30 -31.49 -21.89
N SER A 344 12.41 -31.37 -20.56
CA SER A 344 11.57 -30.48 -19.73
C SER A 344 11.79 -28.99 -19.99
N THR A 345 12.95 -28.61 -20.56
CA THR A 345 13.32 -27.21 -20.82
C THR A 345 13.41 -26.88 -22.30
N LEU A 346 13.07 -27.82 -23.18
CA LEU A 346 13.28 -27.71 -24.62
C LEU A 346 12.57 -26.49 -25.22
N ASN A 347 11.31 -26.26 -24.83
CA ASN A 347 10.50 -25.12 -25.29
C ASN A 347 10.97 -23.76 -24.76
N ARG A 348 11.84 -23.74 -23.73
CA ARG A 348 12.44 -22.51 -23.22
C ARG A 348 13.54 -22.00 -24.14
N TYR A 349 14.32 -22.90 -24.74
CA TYR A 349 15.47 -22.51 -25.56
C TYR A 349 15.21 -22.67 -27.06
N THR A 350 14.15 -23.35 -27.45
CA THR A 350 13.82 -23.61 -28.84
C THR A 350 12.34 -23.32 -29.14
N TRP A 351 12.02 -23.13 -30.41
CA TRP A 351 10.67 -23.04 -30.95
C TRP A 351 10.57 -23.95 -32.17
N VAL A 352 9.35 -24.36 -32.53
CA VAL A 352 9.09 -25.16 -33.72
C VAL A 352 8.43 -24.24 -34.74
N SER A 353 8.93 -24.22 -35.97
CA SER A 353 8.29 -23.46 -37.04
C SER A 353 7.08 -24.23 -37.56
N ASN A 354 5.97 -23.51 -37.75
CA ASN A 354 4.74 -24.10 -38.28
C ASN A 354 4.86 -24.40 -39.78
N ASP A 355 5.83 -23.79 -40.47
CA ASP A 355 5.98 -23.88 -41.93
C ASP A 355 6.75 -25.14 -42.37
N ASP A 356 7.74 -25.58 -41.57
CA ASP A 356 8.60 -26.72 -41.92
C ASP A 356 8.69 -27.80 -40.82
N GLY A 357 8.02 -27.60 -39.68
CA GLY A 357 8.03 -28.52 -38.54
C GLY A 357 9.40 -28.67 -37.87
N LYS A 358 10.41 -27.88 -38.26
CA LYS A 358 11.76 -27.97 -37.69
C LYS A 358 11.88 -27.12 -36.44
N ARG A 359 12.79 -27.55 -35.55
CA ARG A 359 13.03 -26.92 -34.26
C ARG A 359 14.24 -25.98 -34.37
N TYR A 360 14.00 -24.70 -34.08
CA TYR A 360 14.98 -23.62 -34.14
C TYR A 360 15.30 -23.10 -32.76
N LEU A 361 16.50 -22.54 -32.60
CA LEU A 361 16.91 -21.91 -31.35
C LEU A 361 16.20 -20.56 -31.16
N LYS A 362 15.74 -20.29 -29.94
CA LYS A 362 15.22 -18.96 -29.57
C LYS A 362 16.39 -18.02 -29.37
N LYS A 363 16.39 -16.91 -30.12
CA LYS A 363 17.27 -15.78 -29.88
C LYS A 363 16.70 -14.92 -28.76
N TYR A 364 17.57 -14.56 -27.82
CA TYR A 364 17.29 -13.65 -26.72
C TYR A 364 18.24 -12.47 -26.84
N ASP A 365 17.74 -11.28 -26.56
CA ASP A 365 18.51 -10.03 -26.63
C ASP A 365 19.28 -9.79 -25.32
N ALA A 366 18.76 -10.30 -24.20
CA ALA A 366 19.41 -10.24 -22.90
C ALA A 366 19.04 -11.41 -21.98
N ILE A 367 19.89 -11.70 -21.01
CA ILE A 367 19.65 -12.67 -19.94
C ILE A 367 19.56 -11.93 -18.60
N ARG A 368 18.49 -12.19 -17.86
CA ARG A 368 18.34 -11.75 -16.48
C ARG A 368 18.75 -12.88 -15.53
N PHE A 369 19.85 -12.67 -14.83
CA PHE A 369 20.38 -13.57 -13.81
C PHE A 369 19.84 -13.21 -12.42
N TYR A 370 19.52 -14.25 -11.63
CA TYR A 370 19.13 -14.15 -10.24
C TYR A 370 19.93 -15.10 -9.35
N VAL A 371 20.29 -14.66 -8.15
CA VAL A 371 20.92 -15.49 -7.12
C VAL A 371 19.90 -15.87 -6.04
N GLY A 372 19.42 -17.12 -6.06
CA GLY A 372 18.46 -17.63 -5.07
C GLY A 372 16.99 -17.23 -5.31
N TYR A 373 16.14 -17.51 -4.31
CA TYR A 373 14.67 -17.42 -4.42
C TYR A 373 14.02 -16.33 -3.54
N ASN A 374 14.82 -15.53 -2.85
CA ASN A 374 14.32 -14.51 -1.91
C ASN A 374 13.81 -13.25 -2.65
N LYS A 375 12.95 -12.46 -1.97
CA LYS A 375 12.39 -11.21 -2.53
C LYS A 375 13.47 -10.14 -2.80
N ASN A 376 14.44 -10.00 -1.90
CA ASN A 376 15.60 -9.09 -2.06
C ASN A 376 16.83 -9.88 -2.50
N ARG A 377 16.81 -10.38 -3.73
CA ARG A 377 17.87 -11.21 -4.29
C ARG A 377 18.77 -10.42 -5.26
N PRO A 378 20.10 -10.67 -5.26
CA PRO A 378 20.97 -10.13 -6.28
C PRO A 378 20.49 -10.49 -7.68
N SER A 379 20.54 -9.53 -8.59
CA SER A 379 20.11 -9.73 -9.98
C SER A 379 20.93 -8.89 -10.95
N ALA A 380 21.11 -9.38 -12.16
CA ALA A 380 21.79 -8.66 -13.23
C ALA A 380 21.10 -8.90 -14.57
N LEU A 381 21.01 -7.88 -15.40
CA LEU A 381 20.61 -7.98 -16.80
C LEU A 381 21.87 -7.85 -17.65
N VAL A 382 22.14 -8.85 -18.48
CA VAL A 382 23.33 -8.91 -19.32
C VAL A 382 22.90 -9.13 -20.76
N GLU A 383 23.45 -8.33 -21.67
CA GLU A 383 23.22 -8.43 -23.10
C GLU A 383 23.69 -9.79 -23.64
N VAL A 384 22.99 -10.33 -24.65
CA VAL A 384 23.43 -11.52 -25.38
C VAL A 384 23.90 -11.09 -26.77
N THR A 385 25.19 -11.26 -27.04
CA THR A 385 25.79 -10.88 -28.32
C THR A 385 25.61 -11.96 -29.38
N ASP A 386 25.67 -13.23 -28.98
CA ASP A 386 25.48 -14.36 -29.88
C ASP A 386 24.93 -15.59 -29.13
N THR A 387 24.28 -16.48 -29.87
CA THR A 387 23.79 -17.76 -29.34
C THR A 387 24.13 -18.89 -30.28
N THR A 388 24.95 -19.84 -29.80
CA THR A 388 25.38 -21.02 -30.56
C THR A 388 24.86 -22.31 -29.91
N TYR A 389 24.81 -23.38 -30.70
CA TYR A 389 24.35 -24.70 -30.25
C TYR A 389 25.39 -25.76 -30.58
N ASP A 390 25.75 -26.55 -29.57
CA ASP A 390 26.68 -27.67 -29.65
C ASP A 390 25.86 -28.98 -29.72
N ALA A 391 25.80 -29.58 -30.91
CA ALA A 391 24.94 -30.74 -31.18
C ALA A 391 25.39 -32.01 -30.46
N ASP A 392 26.72 -32.20 -30.33
CA ASP A 392 27.30 -33.39 -29.70
C ASP A 392 27.03 -33.43 -28.21
N LYS A 393 27.07 -32.26 -27.56
CA LYS A 393 26.85 -32.13 -26.11
C LYS A 393 25.43 -31.72 -25.75
N ARG A 394 24.60 -31.38 -26.73
CA ARG A 394 23.24 -30.80 -26.55
C ARG A 394 23.24 -29.56 -25.65
N ILE A 395 24.24 -28.71 -25.80
CA ILE A 395 24.42 -27.49 -24.99
C ILE A 395 24.19 -26.25 -25.85
N VAL A 396 23.34 -25.34 -25.36
CA VAL A 396 23.22 -23.97 -25.86
C VAL A 396 24.25 -23.10 -25.17
N LYS A 397 24.99 -22.31 -25.95
CA LYS A 397 25.98 -21.35 -25.47
C LYS A 397 25.45 -19.94 -25.74
N TYR A 398 25.33 -19.14 -24.70
CA TYR A 398 24.99 -17.72 -24.78
C TYR A 398 26.26 -16.90 -24.56
N HIS A 399 26.66 -16.13 -25.55
CA HIS A 399 27.76 -15.19 -25.43
C HIS A 399 27.24 -13.90 -24.78
N LEU A 400 27.78 -13.57 -23.62
CA LEU A 400 27.38 -12.46 -22.78
C LEU A 400 28.17 -11.20 -23.17
N GLY A 401 27.46 -10.11 -23.35
CA GLY A 401 28.01 -8.79 -23.65
C GLY A 401 27.99 -7.88 -22.43
N ASN A 402 27.53 -6.65 -22.64
CA ASN A 402 27.52 -5.63 -21.59
C ASN A 402 26.51 -5.92 -20.48
N ILE A 403 26.86 -5.52 -19.26
CA ILE A 403 25.94 -5.54 -18.12
C ILE A 403 25.05 -4.30 -18.23
N LEU A 404 23.77 -4.51 -18.51
CA LEU A 404 22.76 -3.48 -18.73
C LEU A 404 22.12 -2.97 -17.43
N GLU A 405 21.99 -3.86 -16.43
CA GLU A 405 21.44 -3.53 -15.11
C GLU A 405 22.11 -4.43 -14.06
N GLN A 406 22.50 -3.89 -12.90
CA GLN A 406 22.96 -4.71 -11.77
C GLN A 406 22.33 -4.27 -10.46
N LYS A 407 21.88 -5.24 -9.66
CA LYS A 407 21.38 -5.08 -8.30
C LYS A 407 22.15 -6.01 -7.38
N ILE A 408 23.02 -5.43 -6.58
CA ILE A 408 23.81 -6.14 -5.58
C ILE A 408 23.32 -5.67 -4.21
N PHE A 409 22.89 -6.61 -3.37
CA PHE A 409 22.61 -6.35 -1.97
C PHE A 409 23.89 -6.71 -1.20
N ASN A 410 24.61 -5.70 -0.69
CA ASN A 410 25.67 -5.96 0.27
C ASN A 410 25.00 -6.42 1.57
N LEU A 411 25.35 -7.62 2.03
CA LEU A 411 25.02 -8.13 3.36
C LEU A 411 25.85 -7.39 4.41
#